data_AF-A0AAE3CFN7-F1
#
_entry.id   AF-A0AAE3CFN7-F1
#
_cell.length_a   1.000
_cell.length_b   1.000
_cell.length_c   1.000
_cell.angle_alpha   90.00
_cell.angle_beta   90.00
_cell.angle_gamma   90.00
#
_symmetry.space_group_name_H-M   'P 1'
#
loop_
_entity.id
_entity.type
_entity.pdbx_description
1 polymer ?
#
loop_
_entity_poly.entity_id
_entity_poly.type
_entity_poly.pdbx_seq_one_letter_code
_entity_poly.pdbx_strand_id
1 'polypeptide(L)'
;MVVVLNYGVVMEKSFRCELNPAFMLFSVKFVADKIVETFGPVYRRFIVTYALKFESEALDESTPDGIEDLEQLNNYLLSKIEKHPKSYCALIYGMSKADQLLQGGSGTARTASSIAIKRLLEDSGVLNQLINSTDDPYEALTKTEELFVSINTGLPGEVKFQKLVDGNVRVIVSDCPFLDACEKMRFEGLWRPDGTPECYLLTRSMVVAEIITHKRYDYRVEDLNPPESCKGYLFPI
;
A
#
# COMPACT_ATOMS: atom_id res chain seq x y z
N MET A 1 -17.48 19.24 12.33
CA MET A 1 -18.52 18.37 12.92
C MET A 1 -18.37 17.00 12.28
N VAL A 2 -17.66 16.07 12.93
CA VAL A 2 -17.46 14.72 12.40
C VAL A 2 -18.68 13.91 12.78
N VAL A 3 -19.53 13.60 11.81
CA VAL A 3 -20.64 12.66 12.03
C VAL A 3 -20.01 11.28 12.17
N VAL A 4 -19.86 10.82 13.41
CA VAL A 4 -19.49 9.42 13.68
C VAL A 4 -20.76 8.61 13.41
N LEU A 5 -20.91 8.18 12.16
CA LEU A 5 -21.94 7.23 11.79
C LEU A 5 -21.58 5.91 12.47
N ASN A 6 -22.39 5.54 13.46
CA ASN A 6 -22.24 4.29 14.19
C ASN A 6 -22.73 3.15 13.28
N TYR A 7 -21.96 2.86 12.24
CA TYR A 7 -22.25 1.79 11.31
C TYR A 7 -22.10 0.47 12.06
N GLY A 8 -23.21 -0.24 12.25
CA GLY A 8 -23.18 -1.57 12.84
C GLY A 8 -22.23 -2.49 12.05
N VAL A 9 -21.53 -3.37 12.77
CA VAL A 9 -20.69 -4.42 12.17
C VAL A 9 -21.53 -5.68 12.03
N VAL A 10 -21.63 -6.21 10.82
CA VAL A 10 -22.39 -7.44 10.50
C VAL A 10 -21.49 -8.66 10.63
N MET A 11 -20.26 -8.57 10.13
CA MET A 11 -19.27 -9.63 10.17
C MET A 11 -17.88 -9.03 10.39
N GLU A 12 -17.01 -9.79 11.04
CA GLU A 12 -15.62 -9.40 11.28
C GLU A 12 -14.70 -10.60 11.10
N LYS A 13 -13.52 -10.36 10.53
CA LYS A 13 -12.42 -11.33 10.49
C LYS A 13 -11.07 -10.63 10.63
N SER A 14 -10.21 -11.20 11.48
CA SER A 14 -8.83 -10.76 11.68
C SER A 14 -7.84 -11.74 11.06
N PHE A 15 -6.74 -11.21 10.58
CA PHE A 15 -5.60 -11.91 10.01
C PHE A 15 -4.33 -11.39 10.66
N ARG A 16 -3.36 -12.28 10.87
CA ARG A 16 -2.06 -11.91 11.42
C ARG A 16 -0.96 -12.59 10.62
N CYS A 17 0.02 -11.81 10.20
CA CYS A 17 1.23 -12.29 9.56
C CYS A 17 2.44 -11.66 10.24
N GLU A 18 3.53 -12.41 10.34
CA GLU A 18 4.80 -11.88 10.83
C GLU A 18 5.48 -11.01 9.78
N LEU A 19 6.17 -9.96 10.22
CA LEU A 19 6.96 -9.10 9.35
C LEU A 19 8.25 -9.80 8.97
N ASN A 20 8.44 -10.04 7.68
CA ASN A 20 9.74 -10.27 7.07
C ASN A 20 10.15 -9.01 6.28
N PRO A 21 10.99 -8.13 6.86
CA PRO A 21 11.41 -6.88 6.23
C PRO A 21 11.99 -7.06 4.82
N ALA A 22 12.83 -8.08 4.62
CA ALA A 22 13.51 -8.31 3.35
C ALA A 22 12.52 -8.73 2.25
N PHE A 23 11.56 -9.58 2.60
CA PHE A 23 10.48 -9.96 1.70
C PHE A 23 9.59 -8.77 1.34
N MET A 24 9.25 -7.92 2.32
CA MET A 24 8.49 -6.70 2.08
C MET A 24 9.23 -5.75 1.14
N LEU A 25 10.52 -5.54 1.36
CA LEU A 25 11.36 -4.72 0.48
C LEU A 25 11.36 -5.25 -0.96
N PHE A 26 11.55 -6.55 -1.14
CA PHE A 26 11.49 -7.19 -2.45
C PHE A 26 10.12 -7.02 -3.11
N SER A 27 9.04 -7.21 -2.35
CA SER A 27 7.67 -7.09 -2.87
C SER A 27 7.36 -5.66 -3.33
N VAL A 28 7.76 -4.65 -2.54
CA VAL A 28 7.57 -3.24 -2.90
C VAL A 28 8.44 -2.84 -4.08
N LYS A 29 9.69 -3.33 -4.16
CA LYS A 29 10.55 -3.13 -5.34
C LYS A 29 9.91 -3.69 -6.60
N PHE A 30 9.35 -4.89 -6.54
CA PHE A 30 8.67 -5.48 -7.68
C PHE A 30 7.53 -4.60 -8.20
N VAL A 31 6.72 -4.03 -7.29
CA VAL A 31 5.69 -3.05 -7.65
C VAL A 31 6.32 -1.82 -8.32
N ALA A 32 7.41 -1.28 -7.76
CA ALA A 32 8.13 -0.16 -8.36
C ALA A 32 8.66 -0.47 -9.77
N ASP A 33 9.22 -1.65 -10.00
CA ASP A 33 9.69 -2.12 -11.31
C ASP A 33 8.53 -2.13 -12.32
N LYS A 34 7.35 -2.66 -11.94
CA LYS A 34 6.15 -2.68 -12.81
C LYS A 34 5.59 -1.31 -13.12
N ILE A 35 5.67 -0.37 -12.19
CA ILE A 35 5.30 1.02 -12.46
C ILE A 35 6.31 1.65 -13.43
N VAL A 36 7.62 1.43 -13.22
CA VAL A 36 8.67 1.93 -14.11
C VAL A 36 8.54 1.38 -15.54
N GLU A 37 8.14 0.12 -15.72
CA GLU A 37 7.84 -0.44 -17.06
C GLU A 37 6.76 0.39 -17.79
N THR A 38 5.84 1.01 -17.05
CA THR A 38 4.72 1.78 -17.60
C THR A 38 5.07 3.26 -17.82
N PHE A 39 5.79 3.89 -16.88
CA PHE A 39 6.08 5.33 -16.91
C PHE A 39 7.49 5.68 -17.38
N GLY A 40 8.35 4.68 -17.54
CA GLY A 40 9.67 4.82 -18.11
C GLY A 40 10.74 5.38 -17.16
N PRO A 41 11.92 5.75 -17.70
CA PRO A 41 13.12 6.02 -16.92
C PRO A 41 13.07 7.28 -16.05
N VAL A 42 12.25 8.28 -16.42
CA VAL A 42 12.07 9.49 -15.60
C VAL A 42 11.41 9.16 -14.27
N TYR A 43 10.39 8.31 -14.30
CA TYR A 43 9.72 7.82 -13.09
C TYR A 43 10.68 7.07 -12.17
N ARG A 44 11.50 6.17 -12.75
CA ARG A 44 12.56 5.46 -12.03
C ARG A 44 13.50 6.41 -11.31
N ARG A 45 14.00 7.43 -12.00
CA ARG A 45 14.93 8.42 -11.44
C ARG A 45 14.32 9.12 -10.22
N PHE A 46 13.04 9.48 -10.27
CA PHE A 46 12.38 10.09 -9.12
C PHE A 46 12.23 9.12 -7.95
N ILE A 47 11.80 7.86 -8.17
CA ILE A 47 11.75 6.87 -7.09
C ILE A 47 13.11 6.76 -6.42
N VAL A 48 14.18 6.56 -7.20
CA VAL A 48 15.54 6.40 -6.66
C VAL A 48 15.95 7.61 -5.83
N THR A 49 15.79 8.81 -6.38
CA THR A 49 16.19 10.05 -5.72
C THR A 49 15.46 10.24 -4.39
N TYR A 50 14.13 10.07 -4.36
CA TYR A 50 13.32 10.35 -3.18
C TYR A 50 13.35 9.22 -2.15
N ALA A 51 13.53 7.97 -2.58
CA ALA A 51 13.75 6.85 -1.66
C ALA A 51 15.09 6.98 -0.93
N LEU A 52 16.19 7.30 -1.63
CA LEU A 52 17.48 7.55 -0.99
C LEU A 52 17.38 8.70 0.02
N LYS A 53 16.76 9.82 -0.37
CA LYS A 53 16.55 10.95 0.52
C LYS A 53 15.78 10.55 1.79
N PHE A 54 14.68 9.80 1.64
CA PHE A 54 13.90 9.32 2.77
C PHE A 54 14.73 8.47 3.73
N GLU A 55 15.43 7.47 3.19
CA GLU A 55 16.18 6.53 4.01
C GLU A 55 17.35 7.21 4.73
N SER A 56 18.08 8.08 4.02
CA SER A 56 19.20 8.81 4.61
C SER A 56 18.75 9.79 5.69
N GLU A 57 17.61 10.47 5.50
CA GLU A 57 17.00 11.32 6.54
C GLU A 57 16.58 10.50 7.78
N ALA A 58 15.98 9.32 7.57
CA ALA A 58 15.56 8.44 8.68
C ALA A 58 16.74 7.90 9.51
N LEU A 59 17.90 7.76 8.88
CA LEU A 59 19.12 7.23 9.49
C LEU A 59 20.12 8.31 9.95
N ASP A 60 19.79 9.61 9.76
CA ASP A 60 20.68 10.74 9.99
C ASP A 60 22.06 10.57 9.30
N GLU A 61 22.04 10.12 8.03
CA GLU A 61 23.24 9.93 7.21
C GLU A 61 23.21 10.78 5.93
N SER A 62 24.37 10.95 5.32
CA SER A 62 24.46 11.59 4.00
C SER A 62 23.86 10.69 2.93
N THR A 63 23.08 11.28 2.01
CA THR A 63 22.57 10.56 0.84
C THR A 63 23.73 10.01 0.01
N PRO A 64 23.78 8.69 -0.25
CA PRO A 64 24.87 8.08 -0.99
C PRO A 64 24.84 8.52 -2.47
N ASP A 65 26.03 8.73 -3.04
CA ASP A 65 26.21 8.97 -4.46
C ASP A 65 26.30 7.65 -5.25
N GLY A 66 25.99 7.69 -6.55
CA GLY A 66 26.23 6.57 -7.48
C GLY A 66 25.17 5.48 -7.53
N ILE A 67 24.02 5.65 -6.87
CA ILE A 67 22.85 4.77 -7.01
C ILE A 67 21.94 5.34 -8.09
N GLU A 68 21.81 4.63 -9.21
CA GLU A 68 21.15 5.08 -10.44
C GLU A 68 19.87 4.28 -10.79
N ASP A 69 19.70 3.08 -10.23
CA ASP A 69 18.59 2.20 -10.53
C ASP A 69 17.95 1.54 -9.29
N LEU A 70 16.83 0.84 -9.52
CA LEU A 70 16.06 0.19 -8.44
C LEU A 70 16.76 -1.03 -7.84
N GLU A 71 17.69 -1.66 -8.57
CA GLU A 71 18.44 -2.80 -8.07
C GLU A 71 19.51 -2.34 -7.07
N GLN A 72 20.28 -1.33 -7.46
CA GLN A 72 21.26 -0.67 -6.59
C GLN A 72 20.58 -0.06 -5.35
N LEU A 73 19.44 0.60 -5.54
CA LEU A 73 18.63 1.11 -4.43
C LEU A 73 18.19 -0.01 -3.50
N ASN A 74 17.64 -1.11 -4.03
CA ASN A 74 17.19 -2.25 -3.22
C ASN A 74 18.33 -2.84 -2.39
N ASN A 75 19.52 -2.99 -2.98
CA ASN A 75 20.70 -3.49 -2.27
C ASN A 75 21.16 -2.54 -1.16
N TYR A 76 21.11 -1.22 -1.41
CA TYR A 76 21.36 -0.22 -0.37
C TYR A 76 20.34 -0.33 0.76
N LEU A 77 19.03 -0.33 0.47
CA LEU A 77 17.98 -0.44 1.48
C LEU A 77 18.09 -1.76 2.28
N LEU A 78 18.41 -2.87 1.62
CA LEU A 78 18.62 -4.16 2.27
C LEU A 78 19.81 -4.12 3.24
N SER A 79 20.88 -3.39 2.89
CA SER A 79 22.04 -3.22 3.79
C SER A 79 21.72 -2.40 5.06
N LYS A 80 20.60 -1.66 5.06
CA LYS A 80 20.15 -0.84 6.19
C LYS A 80 19.09 -1.50 7.05
N ILE A 81 18.60 -2.67 6.65
CA ILE A 81 17.41 -3.30 7.25
C ILE A 81 17.54 -3.59 8.74
N GLU A 82 18.75 -3.88 9.23
CA GLU A 82 19.02 -4.08 10.67
C GLU A 82 18.92 -2.77 11.48
N LYS A 83 19.22 -1.63 10.85
CA LYS A 83 19.11 -0.30 11.48
C LYS A 83 17.73 0.31 11.32
N HIS A 84 17.09 0.06 10.17
CA HIS A 84 15.77 0.52 9.85
C HIS A 84 14.95 -0.64 9.23
N PRO A 85 14.28 -1.47 10.05
CA PRO A 85 13.52 -2.62 9.57
C PRO A 85 12.38 -2.28 8.60
N LYS A 86 12.04 -0.99 8.48
CA LYS A 86 11.02 -0.48 7.56
C LYS A 86 11.61 0.23 6.35
N SER A 87 12.87 -0.03 5.94
CA SER A 87 13.49 0.59 4.75
C SER A 87 12.66 0.45 3.46
N TYR A 88 11.73 -0.51 3.36
CA TYR A 88 10.78 -0.59 2.25
C TYR A 88 9.82 0.62 2.15
N CYS A 89 9.61 1.35 3.25
CA CYS A 89 8.89 2.63 3.27
C CYS A 89 9.54 3.67 2.36
N ALA A 90 10.87 3.62 2.18
CA ALA A 90 11.57 4.51 1.27
C ALA A 90 11.05 4.39 -0.18
N LEU A 91 10.80 3.17 -0.65
CA LEU A 91 10.24 2.93 -1.98
C LEU A 91 8.79 3.41 -2.09
N ILE A 92 7.96 3.15 -1.08
CA ILE A 92 6.56 3.62 -1.04
C ILE A 92 6.51 5.15 -1.13
N TYR A 93 7.34 5.82 -0.33
CA TYR A 93 7.48 7.27 -0.35
C TYR A 93 8.00 7.77 -1.71
N GLY A 94 9.05 7.13 -2.25
CA GLY A 94 9.65 7.49 -3.53
C GLY A 94 8.66 7.40 -4.70
N MET A 95 7.84 6.34 -4.75
CA MET A 95 6.75 6.21 -5.71
C MET A 95 5.73 7.33 -5.55
N SER A 96 5.25 7.55 -4.31
CA SER A 96 4.26 8.60 -4.03
C SER A 96 4.75 10.00 -4.39
N LYS A 97 6.06 10.27 -4.24
CA LYS A 97 6.66 11.53 -4.68
C LYS A 97 6.77 11.65 -6.19
N ALA A 98 7.18 10.58 -6.87
CA ALA A 98 7.21 10.55 -8.32
C ALA A 98 5.83 10.85 -8.90
N ASP A 99 4.79 10.25 -8.33
CA ASP A 99 3.38 10.48 -8.68
C ASP A 99 2.97 11.94 -8.52
N GLN A 100 3.25 12.52 -7.35
CA GLN A 100 2.96 13.93 -7.09
C GLN A 100 3.62 14.86 -8.12
N LEU A 101 4.89 14.62 -8.44
CA LEU A 101 5.66 15.48 -9.35
C LEU A 101 5.25 15.34 -10.82
N LEU A 102 4.91 14.12 -11.24
CA LEU A 102 4.59 13.85 -12.64
C LEU A 102 3.12 14.08 -12.98
N GLN A 103 2.22 13.95 -12.00
CA GLN A 103 0.77 13.94 -12.24
C GLN A 103 -0.01 14.96 -11.39
N GLY A 104 0.67 15.72 -10.53
CA GLY A 104 0.05 16.78 -9.73
C GLY A 104 -0.66 16.30 -8.45
N GLY A 105 -0.59 15.01 -8.14
CA GLY A 105 -1.12 14.42 -6.91
C GLY A 105 -0.67 12.96 -6.74
N SER A 106 -0.61 12.47 -5.51
CA SER A 106 -0.24 11.06 -5.24
C SER A 106 -1.33 10.07 -5.67
N GLY A 107 -2.60 10.50 -5.69
CA GLY A 107 -3.75 9.68 -6.08
C GLY A 107 -4.05 9.65 -7.59
N THR A 108 -3.43 10.47 -8.43
CA THR A 108 -3.55 10.34 -9.92
C THR A 108 -2.89 9.06 -10.42
N ALA A 109 -1.89 8.58 -9.68
CA ALA A 109 -1.24 7.31 -9.85
C ALA A 109 -1.95 6.14 -9.18
N ARG A 110 -3.18 6.35 -8.68
CA ARG A 110 -4.13 5.28 -8.42
C ARG A 110 -4.17 4.33 -9.61
N THR A 111 -4.13 4.86 -10.84
CA THR A 111 -4.03 4.04 -12.06
C THR A 111 -2.72 3.25 -12.13
N ALA A 112 -1.58 3.87 -11.82
CA ALA A 112 -0.25 3.24 -11.88
C ALA A 112 -0.08 2.12 -10.86
N SER A 113 -0.29 2.44 -9.58
CA SER A 113 -0.17 1.50 -8.46
C SER A 113 -1.26 0.43 -8.53
N SER A 114 -2.50 0.78 -8.94
CA SER A 114 -3.54 -0.23 -9.15
C SER A 114 -3.24 -1.13 -10.33
N ILE A 115 -2.72 -0.62 -11.45
CA ILE A 115 -2.29 -1.45 -12.58
C ILE A 115 -1.12 -2.35 -12.19
N ALA A 116 -0.13 -1.84 -11.45
CA ALA A 116 1.03 -2.62 -11.04
C ALA A 116 0.67 -3.70 -10.03
N ILE A 117 -0.16 -3.39 -9.03
CA ILE A 117 -0.69 -4.37 -8.08
C ILE A 117 -1.57 -5.38 -8.83
N LYS A 118 -2.42 -4.93 -9.75
CA LYS A 118 -3.25 -5.82 -10.57
C LYS A 118 -2.41 -6.77 -11.42
N ARG A 119 -1.41 -6.26 -12.14
CA ARG A 119 -0.47 -7.09 -12.92
C ARG A 119 0.29 -8.05 -12.04
N LEU A 120 0.81 -7.61 -10.89
CA LEU A 120 1.49 -8.50 -9.94
C LEU A 120 0.57 -9.66 -9.52
N LEU A 121 -0.68 -9.36 -9.19
CA LEU A 121 -1.65 -10.36 -8.73
C LEU A 121 -2.08 -11.30 -9.87
N GLU A 122 -2.29 -10.78 -11.07
CA GLU A 122 -2.62 -11.55 -12.27
C GLU A 122 -1.42 -12.43 -12.73
N ASP A 123 -0.23 -11.86 -12.83
CA ASP A 123 1.00 -12.55 -13.28
C ASP A 123 1.45 -13.64 -12.28
N SER A 124 1.22 -13.41 -10.97
CA SER A 124 1.52 -14.41 -9.94
C SER A 124 0.61 -15.64 -10.03
N GLY A 125 -0.55 -15.51 -10.67
CA GLY A 125 -1.61 -16.51 -10.71
C GLY A 125 -2.25 -16.81 -9.36
N VAL A 126 -1.84 -16.14 -8.29
CA VAL A 126 -2.30 -16.38 -6.90
C VAL A 126 -3.80 -16.15 -6.80
N LEU A 127 -4.33 -15.11 -7.43
CA LEU A 127 -5.77 -14.80 -7.36
C LEU A 127 -6.63 -15.48 -8.43
N ASN A 128 -6.06 -16.30 -9.33
CA ASN A 128 -6.81 -16.84 -10.47
C ASN A 128 -8.06 -17.65 -10.05
N GLN A 129 -7.99 -18.33 -8.91
CA GLN A 129 -9.11 -19.10 -8.36
C GLN A 129 -10.18 -18.23 -7.70
N LEU A 130 -9.86 -16.98 -7.38
CA LEU A 130 -10.74 -16.04 -6.68
C LEU A 130 -11.45 -15.08 -7.63
N ILE A 131 -10.95 -14.84 -8.84
CA ILE A 131 -11.58 -13.98 -9.84
C ILE A 131 -13.00 -14.47 -10.13
N ASN A 132 -14.00 -13.57 -10.05
CA ASN A 132 -15.44 -13.88 -10.18
C ASN A 132 -15.99 -14.89 -9.17
N SER A 133 -15.25 -15.24 -8.12
CA SER A 133 -15.73 -16.19 -7.10
C SER A 133 -16.75 -15.59 -6.14
N THR A 134 -16.85 -14.26 -6.08
CA THR A 134 -17.80 -13.52 -5.25
C THR A 134 -18.03 -12.11 -5.78
N ASP A 135 -19.21 -11.57 -5.46
CA ASP A 135 -19.64 -10.20 -5.73
C ASP A 135 -19.49 -9.28 -4.50
N ASP A 136 -19.15 -9.85 -3.34
CA ASP A 136 -19.04 -9.18 -2.04
C ASP A 136 -17.59 -8.76 -1.77
N PRO A 137 -17.28 -7.45 -1.64
CA PRO A 137 -15.92 -6.98 -1.36
C PRO A 137 -15.36 -7.51 -0.03
N TYR A 138 -16.20 -7.79 0.97
CA TYR A 138 -15.75 -8.38 2.24
C TYR A 138 -15.23 -9.80 2.03
N GLU A 139 -15.97 -10.61 1.27
CA GLU A 139 -15.58 -11.98 0.95
C GLU A 139 -14.34 -12.01 0.05
N ALA A 140 -14.25 -11.09 -0.92
CA ALA A 140 -13.07 -10.94 -1.78
C ALA A 140 -11.79 -10.67 -0.97
N LEU A 141 -11.85 -9.72 -0.03
CA LEU A 141 -10.71 -9.35 0.81
C LEU A 141 -10.33 -10.45 1.79
N THR A 142 -11.31 -11.06 2.46
CA THR A 142 -11.06 -12.12 3.43
C THR A 142 -10.46 -13.37 2.78
N LYS A 143 -11.00 -13.85 1.66
CA LYS A 143 -10.42 -14.98 0.90
C LYS A 143 -9.01 -14.70 0.41
N THR A 144 -8.74 -13.46 -0.01
CA THR A 144 -7.41 -13.05 -0.45
C THR A 144 -6.40 -13.08 0.69
N GLU A 145 -6.77 -12.57 1.86
CA GLU A 145 -5.86 -12.55 3.01
C GLU A 145 -5.67 -13.96 3.61
N GLU A 146 -6.68 -14.83 3.58
CA GLU A 146 -6.53 -16.27 3.89
C GLU A 146 -5.47 -16.91 3.02
N LEU A 147 -5.52 -16.64 1.71
CA LEU A 147 -4.56 -17.17 0.76
C LEU A 147 -3.15 -16.66 1.04
N PHE A 148 -2.97 -15.35 1.23
CA PHE A 148 -1.66 -14.79 1.52
C PHE A 148 -1.08 -15.26 2.86
N VAL A 149 -1.90 -15.39 3.90
CA VAL A 149 -1.48 -15.98 5.18
C VAL A 149 -1.05 -17.44 4.98
N SER A 150 -1.75 -18.22 4.14
CA SER A 150 -1.41 -19.63 3.90
C SER A 150 -0.05 -19.85 3.23
N ILE A 151 0.44 -18.84 2.48
CA ILE A 151 1.76 -18.87 1.82
C ILE A 151 2.78 -17.97 2.52
N ASN A 152 2.46 -17.46 3.71
CA ASN A 152 3.31 -16.58 4.52
C ASN A 152 3.74 -15.28 3.80
N THR A 153 2.84 -14.72 2.99
CA THR A 153 3.01 -13.43 2.29
C THR A 153 1.92 -12.42 2.67
N GLY A 154 1.24 -12.66 3.81
CA GLY A 154 0.22 -11.77 4.34
C GLY A 154 0.79 -10.40 4.69
N LEU A 155 -0.09 -9.42 4.84
CA LEU A 155 0.34 -8.12 5.34
C LEU A 155 0.84 -8.28 6.78
N PRO A 156 2.04 -7.76 7.10
CA PRO A 156 2.58 -7.88 8.44
C PRO A 156 1.78 -7.04 9.42
N GLY A 157 1.65 -7.56 10.65
CA GLY A 157 0.79 -6.98 11.68
C GLY A 157 -0.56 -7.69 11.77
N GLU A 158 -1.54 -7.04 12.41
CA GLU A 158 -2.92 -7.51 12.44
C GLU A 158 -3.77 -6.68 11.47
N VAL A 159 -4.38 -7.34 10.49
CA VAL A 159 -5.36 -6.74 9.58
C VAL A 159 -6.72 -7.30 9.90
N LYS A 160 -7.68 -6.41 10.13
CA LYS A 160 -9.07 -6.73 10.43
C LYS A 160 -9.97 -6.14 9.35
N PHE A 161 -10.86 -6.99 8.83
CA PHE A 161 -11.92 -6.57 7.93
C PHE A 161 -13.25 -6.64 8.67
N GLN A 162 -14.06 -5.59 8.55
CA GLN A 162 -15.42 -5.53 9.06
C GLN A 162 -16.39 -5.24 7.92
N LYS A 163 -17.40 -6.09 7.76
CA LYS A 163 -18.55 -5.79 6.90
C LYS A 163 -19.52 -4.90 7.66
N LEU A 164 -19.77 -3.71 7.14
CA LEU A 164 -20.70 -2.75 7.73
C LEU A 164 -22.13 -3.01 7.25
N VAL A 165 -23.12 -2.57 8.04
CA VAL A 165 -24.57 -2.74 7.74
C VAL A 165 -24.95 -2.09 6.40
N ASP A 166 -24.27 -1.03 5.99
CA ASP A 166 -24.50 -0.32 4.73
C ASP A 166 -23.83 -1.00 3.51
N GLY A 167 -23.17 -2.14 3.72
CA GLY A 167 -22.47 -2.89 2.67
C GLY A 167 -21.03 -2.46 2.43
N ASN A 168 -20.55 -1.40 3.09
CA ASN A 168 -19.14 -1.00 3.03
C ASN A 168 -18.25 -1.97 3.79
N VAL A 169 -16.95 -1.97 3.45
CA VAL A 169 -15.96 -2.78 4.16
C VAL A 169 -14.98 -1.88 4.86
N ARG A 170 -14.93 -1.93 6.19
CA ARG A 170 -13.89 -1.26 6.96
C ARG A 170 -12.66 -2.14 7.06
N VAL A 171 -11.50 -1.54 6.79
CA VAL A 171 -10.18 -2.14 6.99
C VAL A 171 -9.54 -1.44 8.18
N ILE A 172 -9.06 -2.24 9.13
CA ILE A 172 -8.37 -1.77 10.32
C ILE A 172 -7.03 -2.49 10.37
N VAL A 173 -5.94 -1.75 10.51
CA VAL A 173 -4.60 -2.32 10.63
C VAL A 173 -3.96 -1.83 11.92
N SER A 174 -3.67 -2.79 12.80
CA SER A 174 -2.88 -2.57 14.01
C SER A 174 -1.40 -2.63 13.62
N ASP A 175 -0.61 -1.67 14.10
CA ASP A 175 0.84 -1.57 13.79
C ASP A 175 1.15 -1.58 12.27
N CYS A 176 0.63 -0.58 11.57
CA CYS A 176 0.79 -0.48 10.11
C CYS A 176 2.29 -0.47 9.70
N PRO A 177 2.72 -1.39 8.81
CA PRO A 177 4.11 -1.47 8.36
C PRO A 177 4.57 -0.25 7.55
N PHE A 178 3.64 0.51 6.98
CA PHE A 178 3.92 1.64 6.08
C PHE A 178 3.83 3.01 6.76
N LEU A 179 3.77 3.05 8.09
CA LEU A 179 3.56 4.28 8.85
C LEU A 179 4.57 5.38 8.49
N ASP A 180 5.86 5.05 8.47
CA ASP A 180 6.94 6.02 8.30
C ASP A 180 6.83 6.76 6.95
N ALA A 181 6.47 6.02 5.89
CA ALA A 181 6.15 6.61 4.59
C ALA A 181 4.90 7.51 4.68
N CYS A 182 3.82 7.04 5.30
CA CYS A 182 2.57 7.79 5.44
C CYS A 182 2.76 9.09 6.23
N GLU A 183 3.54 9.09 7.30
CA GLU A 183 3.86 10.30 8.08
C GLU A 183 4.60 11.32 7.25
N LYS A 184 5.65 10.89 6.54
CA LYS A 184 6.41 11.77 5.66
C LYS A 184 5.55 12.34 4.53
N MET A 185 4.73 11.51 3.90
CA MET A 185 3.77 11.94 2.88
C MET A 185 2.80 13.01 3.40
N ARG A 186 2.26 12.83 4.61
CA ARG A 186 1.36 13.83 5.22
C ARG A 186 2.08 15.13 5.55
N PHE A 187 3.27 15.03 6.14
CA PHE A 187 4.09 16.19 6.48
C PHE A 187 4.37 17.08 5.27
N GLU A 188 4.62 16.47 4.12
CA GLU A 188 4.92 17.19 2.87
C GLU A 188 3.68 17.47 1.99
N GLY A 189 2.48 17.14 2.47
CA GLY A 189 1.23 17.41 1.76
C GLY A 189 1.03 16.59 0.48
N LEU A 190 1.46 15.32 0.48
CA LEU A 190 1.23 14.37 -0.61
C LEU A 190 -0.19 13.81 -0.49
N TRP A 191 -1.15 14.62 -0.92
CA TRP A 191 -2.57 14.30 -0.87
C TRP A 191 -3.09 13.70 -2.17
N ARG A 192 -4.21 12.99 -2.04
CA ARG A 192 -5.06 12.63 -3.17
C ARG A 192 -5.57 13.89 -3.88
N PRO A 193 -5.99 13.81 -5.16
CA PRO A 193 -6.53 14.94 -5.90
C PRO A 193 -7.74 15.62 -5.23
N ASP A 194 -8.50 14.87 -4.42
CA ASP A 194 -9.63 15.37 -3.63
C ASP A 194 -9.21 16.02 -2.29
N GLY A 195 -7.91 16.15 -2.04
CA GLY A 195 -7.33 16.72 -0.82
C GLY A 195 -7.31 15.76 0.37
N THR A 196 -7.69 14.49 0.20
CA THR A 196 -7.70 13.50 1.29
C THR A 196 -6.37 12.73 1.41
N PRO A 197 -6.09 12.09 2.56
CA PRO A 197 -4.90 11.26 2.74
C PRO A 197 -4.87 10.04 1.81
N GLU A 198 -3.72 9.78 1.20
CA GLU A 198 -3.43 8.53 0.50
C GLU A 198 -3.05 7.44 1.51
N CYS A 199 -3.53 6.20 1.29
CA CYS A 199 -3.21 5.05 2.12
C CYS A 199 -2.92 3.82 1.26
N TYR A 200 -1.67 3.36 1.26
CA TYR A 200 -1.22 2.22 0.47
C TYR A 200 -2.04 0.94 0.73
N LEU A 201 -2.39 0.68 1.99
CA LEU A 201 -3.17 -0.50 2.38
C LEU A 201 -4.60 -0.46 1.84
N LEU A 202 -5.26 0.69 1.95
CA LEU A 202 -6.60 0.86 1.41
C LEU A 202 -6.57 0.82 -0.13
N THR A 203 -5.53 1.35 -0.77
CA THR A 203 -5.31 1.20 -2.22
C THR A 203 -5.17 -0.28 -2.61
N ARG A 204 -4.34 -1.08 -1.92
CA ARG A 204 -4.25 -2.54 -2.14
C ARG A 204 -5.60 -3.21 -1.98
N SER A 205 -6.30 -2.97 -0.87
CA SER A 205 -7.61 -3.57 -0.61
C SER A 205 -8.63 -3.22 -1.69
N MET A 206 -8.65 -1.97 -2.14
CA MET A 206 -9.52 -1.52 -3.22
C MET A 206 -9.23 -2.30 -4.50
N VAL A 207 -7.95 -2.38 -4.90
CA VAL A 207 -7.52 -3.12 -6.10
C VAL A 207 -7.91 -4.60 -6.04
N VAL A 208 -7.70 -5.26 -4.90
CA VAL A 208 -8.09 -6.66 -4.71
C VAL A 208 -9.60 -6.84 -4.89
N ALA A 209 -10.40 -5.97 -4.27
CA ALA A 209 -11.86 -6.02 -4.40
C ALA A 209 -12.30 -5.78 -5.85
N GLU A 210 -11.67 -4.85 -6.57
CA GLU A 210 -11.97 -4.58 -7.98
C GLU A 210 -11.62 -5.75 -8.90
N ILE A 211 -10.48 -6.40 -8.68
CA ILE A 211 -10.05 -7.57 -9.48
C ILE A 211 -11.02 -8.73 -9.31
N ILE A 212 -11.38 -9.04 -8.07
CA ILE A 212 -12.18 -10.24 -7.77
C ILE A 212 -13.64 -10.04 -8.15
N THR A 213 -14.22 -8.88 -7.82
CA THR A 213 -15.67 -8.64 -7.99
C THR A 213 -16.02 -7.95 -9.32
N HIS A 214 -15.02 -7.48 -10.08
CA HIS A 214 -15.19 -6.68 -11.30
C HIS A 214 -16.01 -5.38 -11.14
N LYS A 215 -16.26 -4.95 -9.90
CA LYS A 215 -16.90 -3.67 -9.57
C LYS A 215 -15.83 -2.63 -9.26
N ARG A 216 -16.17 -1.36 -9.40
CA ARG A 216 -15.27 -0.27 -9.00
C ARG A 216 -15.51 0.11 -7.55
N TYR A 217 -14.44 0.42 -6.85
CA TYR A 217 -14.49 0.88 -5.47
C TYR A 217 -13.60 2.10 -5.31
N ASP A 218 -13.89 2.89 -4.29
CA ASP A 218 -12.95 3.86 -3.74
C ASP A 218 -12.84 3.64 -2.23
N TYR A 219 -11.96 4.38 -1.57
CA TYR A 219 -11.78 4.31 -0.14
C TYR A 219 -11.73 5.69 0.50
N ARG A 220 -12.04 5.72 1.79
CA ARG A 220 -11.81 6.89 2.65
C ARG A 220 -11.07 6.46 3.90
N VAL A 221 -10.06 7.25 4.25
CA VAL A 221 -9.35 7.14 5.52
C VAL A 221 -10.23 7.73 6.63
N GLU A 222 -10.47 6.96 7.69
CA GLU A 222 -11.20 7.41 8.88
C GLU A 222 -10.24 7.92 9.96
N ASP A 223 -9.12 7.23 10.18
CA ASP A 223 -8.11 7.56 11.20
C ASP A 223 -6.75 6.97 10.84
N LEU A 224 -5.69 7.68 11.22
CA LEU A 224 -4.29 7.35 10.95
C LEU A 224 -3.46 7.69 12.19
N ASN A 225 -3.69 6.94 13.26
CA ASN A 225 -2.97 7.00 14.51
C ASN A 225 -2.40 5.62 14.90
N PRO A 226 -1.48 5.03 14.12
CA PRO A 226 -0.83 3.79 14.51
C PRO A 226 0.11 3.96 15.72
N PRO A 227 0.36 2.89 16.49
CA PRO A 227 -0.12 1.53 16.27
C PRO A 227 -1.61 1.34 16.64
N GLU A 228 -2.21 2.35 17.29
CA GLU A 228 -3.52 2.27 17.94
C GLU A 228 -4.68 2.13 16.95
N SER A 229 -4.68 2.88 15.84
CA SER A 229 -5.63 2.68 14.76
C SER A 229 -5.18 3.29 13.43
N CYS A 230 -4.98 2.46 12.42
CA CYS A 230 -5.04 2.87 11.02
C CYS A 230 -6.32 2.27 10.44
N LYS A 231 -7.34 3.10 10.20
CA LYS A 231 -8.66 2.64 9.73
C LYS A 231 -9.17 3.47 8.56
N GLY A 232 -9.86 2.78 7.67
CA GLY A 232 -10.64 3.38 6.61
C GLY A 232 -11.65 2.38 6.07
N TYR A 233 -12.46 2.82 5.12
CA TYR A 233 -13.46 1.95 4.51
C TYR A 233 -13.44 2.04 3.00
N LEU A 234 -13.79 0.93 2.37
CA LEU A 234 -14.07 0.82 0.95
C LEU A 234 -15.56 1.01 0.70
N PHE A 235 -15.89 1.69 -0.39
CA PHE A 235 -17.25 1.92 -0.85
C PHE A 235 -17.33 1.82 -2.37
N PRO A 236 -18.46 1.34 -2.94
CA PRO A 236 -18.65 1.27 -4.38
C PRO A 236 -18.76 2.66 -5.01
N ILE A 237 -18.32 2.81 -6.27
CA ILE A 237 -18.48 4.05 -7.08
C ILE A 237 -19.33 3.85 -8.33
#